data_AF-A0A941Q2Z2-F1
#
_entry.id   AF-A0A941Q2Z2-F1
#
_cell.length_a   1.000
_cell.length_b   1.000
_cell.length_c   1.000
_cell.angle_alpha   90.00
_cell.angle_beta   90.00
_cell.angle_gamma   90.00
#
_symmetry.space_group_name_H-M   'P 1'
#
loop_
_entity.id
_entity.type
_entity.pdbx_description
1 polymer ?
#
loop_
_entity_poly.entity_id
_entity_poly.type
_entity_poly.pdbx_seq_one_letter_code
_entity_poly.pdbx_strand_id
1 'polypeptide(L)'
;MSALSRTFTALGLAGLLVLPAQAGIFDDDEARRAILDLRQKLEASNEANRAKQAELNVQMADQLSQLKRSLLDLNNQLESVRAELARMRGQDEQLARDVAELQRRTKDAQSGIDERIRKLEPVSVTLDDKQFLADPEEKRQYDEAFALIRKGDFGAASAGLAGFIKRYPLSGYVDSATFWLGNAQYGQRQYKEAIASFRSLLAGNPAHPKAPEAMLAIANCQIELKDGKAARKTIGDLVQAYPKSEAAQAGRERLASLK
;
A
#
# COMPACT_ATOMS: atom_id res chain seq x y z
N MET A 1 27.05 -64.12 35.54
CA MET A 1 27.39 -64.73 36.85
C MET A 1 26.26 -65.64 37.27
N SER A 2 26.62 -66.90 37.60
CA SER A 2 25.95 -67.90 38.46
C SER A 2 24.42 -68.08 38.37
N ALA A 3 23.87 -69.22 37.98
CA ALA A 3 24.00 -70.60 38.49
C ALA A 3 23.33 -70.86 39.86
N LEU A 4 22.86 -72.11 39.99
CA LEU A 4 22.37 -72.86 41.17
C LEU A 4 20.85 -72.76 41.44
N SER A 5 20.02 -73.79 41.23
CA SER A 5 20.02 -75.23 41.60
C SER A 5 19.51 -75.53 43.02
N ARG A 6 18.68 -76.59 43.11
CA ARG A 6 18.54 -77.65 44.15
C ARG A 6 17.05 -78.05 44.29
N THR A 7 16.58 -79.17 43.75
CA THR A 7 16.69 -80.59 44.21
C THR A 7 16.31 -80.81 45.67
N PHE A 8 15.29 -81.65 45.93
CA PHE A 8 15.30 -82.61 47.03
C PHE A 8 14.39 -83.81 46.71
N THR A 9 15.03 -84.96 46.51
CA THR A 9 14.50 -86.32 46.56
C THR A 9 14.68 -86.89 47.96
N ALA A 10 13.76 -87.74 48.42
CA ALA A 10 13.98 -88.96 49.24
C ALA A 10 12.67 -89.38 49.92
N LEU A 11 12.38 -90.61 50.36
CA LEU A 11 12.81 -92.01 50.11
C LEU A 11 12.19 -92.79 51.30
N GLY A 12 11.79 -94.06 51.13
CA GLY A 12 11.54 -95.02 52.23
C GLY A 12 10.15 -95.67 52.16
N LEU A 13 9.88 -96.94 51.87
CA LEU A 13 10.54 -98.27 52.01
C LEU A 13 10.00 -99.10 53.21
N ALA A 14 9.64 -100.36 52.90
CA ALA A 14 9.23 -101.50 53.75
C ALA A 14 7.80 -101.42 54.38
N GLY A 15 6.92 -102.42 54.35
CA GLY A 15 6.99 -103.85 54.00
C GLY A 15 6.39 -104.67 55.16
N LEU A 16 5.30 -105.44 54.96
CA LEU A 16 5.00 -106.71 55.66
C LEU A 16 3.66 -107.35 55.27
N LEU A 17 3.68 -108.69 55.35
CA LEU A 17 2.78 -109.74 54.90
C LEU A 17 1.37 -109.82 55.54
N VAL A 18 0.40 -110.16 54.67
CA VAL A 18 -0.63 -111.24 54.73
C VAL A 18 -1.57 -111.33 55.95
N LEU A 19 -2.87 -111.15 55.67
CA LEU A 19 -3.99 -111.93 56.24
C LEU A 19 -5.12 -112.11 55.20
N PRO A 20 -5.94 -113.18 55.28
CA PRO A 20 -6.82 -113.63 54.21
C PRO A 20 -8.13 -112.84 54.13
N ALA A 21 -8.75 -112.96 52.96
CA ALA A 21 -10.02 -112.37 52.58
C ALA A 21 -11.11 -112.46 53.65
N GLN A 22 -11.69 -111.31 53.99
CA GLN A 22 -13.12 -111.23 54.23
C GLN A 22 -13.73 -110.37 53.13
N ALA A 23 -14.56 -111.02 52.33
CA ALA A 23 -15.46 -110.38 51.40
C ALA A 23 -16.45 -109.51 52.19
N GLY A 24 -16.15 -108.21 52.30
CA GLY A 24 -17.17 -107.18 52.39
C GLY A 24 -17.73 -106.97 50.99
N ILE A 25 -18.69 -107.78 50.58
CA ILE A 25 -19.46 -107.59 49.33
C ILE A 25 -20.27 -106.26 49.32
N PHE A 26 -20.16 -105.44 50.38
CA PHE A 26 -20.86 -104.18 50.58
C PHE A 26 -20.01 -102.90 50.40
N ASP A 27 -18.67 -102.98 50.34
CA ASP A 27 -17.81 -101.78 50.09
C ASP A 27 -17.80 -101.35 48.61
N ASP A 28 -18.09 -102.28 47.68
CA ASP A 28 -18.10 -101.99 46.24
C ASP A 28 -19.27 -101.08 45.83
N ASP A 29 -20.40 -101.15 46.55
CA ASP A 29 -21.56 -100.30 46.28
C ASP A 29 -21.38 -98.85 46.75
N GLU A 30 -20.72 -98.62 47.90
CA GLU A 30 -20.40 -97.28 48.38
C GLU A 30 -19.29 -96.62 47.53
N ALA A 31 -18.26 -97.40 47.15
CA ALA A 31 -17.22 -96.93 46.24
C ALA A 31 -17.78 -96.58 44.85
N ARG A 32 -18.71 -97.39 44.30
CA ARG A 32 -19.42 -97.07 43.05
C ARG A 32 -20.25 -95.80 43.16
N ARG A 33 -20.96 -95.59 44.28
CA ARG A 33 -21.73 -94.36 44.52
C ARG A 33 -20.83 -93.13 44.61
N ALA A 34 -19.69 -93.23 45.30
CA ALA A 34 -18.73 -92.15 45.40
C ALA A 34 -18.11 -91.79 44.03
N ILE A 35 -17.78 -92.79 43.20
CA ILE A 35 -17.27 -92.58 41.83
C ILE A 35 -18.32 -91.89 40.95
N LEU A 36 -19.59 -92.30 41.06
CA LEU A 36 -20.68 -91.66 40.31
C LEU A 36 -20.88 -90.20 40.74
N ASP A 37 -20.87 -89.90 42.04
CA ASP A 37 -20.98 -88.53 42.55
C ASP A 37 -19.77 -87.66 42.15
N LEU A 38 -18.55 -88.21 42.18
CA LEU A 38 -17.35 -87.50 41.76
C LEU A 38 -17.34 -87.24 40.24
N ARG A 39 -17.84 -88.19 39.45
CA ARG A 39 -18.04 -88.02 38.00
C ARG A 39 -19.11 -86.96 37.73
N GLN A 40 -20.21 -86.98 38.46
CA GLN A 40 -21.27 -85.97 38.35
C GLN A 40 -20.75 -84.57 38.74
N LYS A 41 -19.94 -84.46 39.81
CA LYS A 41 -19.27 -83.22 40.20
C LYS A 41 -18.24 -82.75 39.19
N LEU A 42 -17.48 -83.66 38.57
CA LEU A 42 -16.51 -83.33 37.53
C LEU A 42 -17.22 -82.89 36.24
N GLU A 43 -18.31 -83.56 35.85
CA GLU A 43 -19.15 -83.17 34.72
C GLU A 43 -19.80 -81.80 34.98
N ALA A 44 -20.38 -81.57 36.16
CA ALA A 44 -20.92 -80.27 36.56
C ALA A 44 -19.86 -79.17 36.63
N SER A 45 -18.66 -79.48 37.14
CA SER A 45 -17.51 -78.55 37.17
C SER A 45 -17.01 -78.22 35.77
N ASN A 46 -16.92 -79.22 34.89
CA ASN A 46 -16.54 -79.03 33.49
C ASN A 46 -17.59 -78.23 32.71
N GLU A 47 -18.89 -78.47 32.96
CA GLU A 47 -19.98 -77.67 32.40
C GLU A 47 -19.95 -76.23 32.90
N ALA A 48 -19.73 -76.01 34.20
CA ALA A 48 -19.58 -74.68 34.78
C ALA A 48 -18.36 -73.93 34.20
N ASN A 49 -17.23 -74.63 34.04
CA ASN A 49 -16.04 -74.06 33.40
C ASN A 49 -16.28 -73.72 31.92
N ARG A 50 -16.98 -74.57 31.17
CA ARG A 50 -17.37 -74.30 29.77
C ARG A 50 -18.32 -73.11 29.68
N ALA A 51 -19.30 -73.02 30.57
CA ALA A 51 -20.23 -71.88 30.63
C ALA A 51 -19.49 -70.58 30.93
N LYS A 52 -18.60 -70.58 31.92
CA LYS A 52 -17.77 -69.41 32.26
C LYS A 52 -16.82 -69.01 31.13
N GLN A 53 -16.23 -69.98 30.44
CA GLN A 53 -15.39 -69.72 29.27
C GLN A 53 -16.20 -69.15 28.10
N ALA A 54 -17.43 -69.64 27.86
CA ALA A 54 -18.32 -69.13 26.84
C ALA A 54 -18.76 -67.69 27.15
N GLU A 55 -19.10 -67.39 28.41
CA GLU A 55 -19.45 -66.04 28.86
C GLU A 55 -18.28 -65.07 28.66
N LEU A 56 -17.06 -65.45 29.06
CA LEU A 56 -15.86 -64.65 28.84
C LEU A 56 -15.60 -64.40 27.34
N ASN A 57 -15.80 -65.42 26.50
CA ASN A 57 -15.65 -65.27 25.06
C ASN A 57 -16.68 -64.30 24.45
N VAL A 58 -17.92 -64.31 24.94
CA VAL A 58 -18.97 -63.35 24.53
C VAL A 58 -18.61 -61.93 24.97
N GLN A 59 -18.20 -61.75 26.22
CA GLN A 59 -17.76 -60.43 26.73
C GLN A 59 -16.57 -59.89 25.93
N MET A 60 -15.59 -60.72 25.60
CA MET A 60 -14.43 -60.33 24.79
C MET A 60 -14.84 -59.97 23.36
N ALA A 61 -15.78 -60.72 22.75
CA ALA A 61 -16.31 -60.41 21.44
C ALA A 61 -17.07 -59.08 21.42
N ASP A 62 -17.84 -58.78 22.47
CA ASP A 62 -18.54 -57.50 22.64
C ASP A 62 -17.56 -56.33 22.80
N GLN A 63 -16.50 -56.49 23.60
CA GLN A 63 -15.44 -55.48 23.73
C GLN A 63 -14.73 -55.22 22.40
N LEU A 64 -14.39 -56.28 21.64
CA LEU A 64 -13.79 -56.14 20.31
C LEU A 64 -14.75 -55.45 19.33
N SER A 65 -16.05 -55.74 19.42
CA SER A 65 -17.09 -55.09 18.62
C SER A 65 -17.25 -53.61 18.98
N GLN A 66 -17.22 -53.26 20.26
CA GLN A 66 -17.23 -51.87 20.73
C GLN A 66 -15.98 -51.11 20.27
N LEU A 67 -14.79 -51.70 20.41
CA LEU A 67 -13.53 -51.10 19.97
C LEU A 67 -13.51 -50.87 18.47
N LYS A 68 -13.96 -51.85 17.66
CA LYS A 68 -14.07 -51.70 16.20
C LYS A 68 -15.00 -50.54 15.82
N ARG A 69 -16.16 -50.42 16.49
CA ARG A 69 -17.08 -49.29 16.28
C ARG A 69 -16.44 -47.95 16.64
N SER A 70 -15.73 -47.87 17.76
CA SER A 70 -15.01 -46.66 18.16
C SER A 70 -13.88 -46.29 17.20
N LEU A 71 -13.13 -47.27 16.67
CA LEU A 71 -12.10 -47.04 15.65
C LEU A 71 -12.69 -46.51 14.32
N LEU A 72 -13.85 -47.02 13.91
CA LEU A 72 -14.57 -46.51 12.73
C LEU A 72 -15.04 -45.07 12.94
N ASP A 73 -15.60 -44.76 14.11
CA ASP A 73 -16.03 -43.41 14.44
C ASP A 73 -14.84 -42.42 14.45
N LEU A 74 -13.72 -42.82 15.07
CA LEU A 74 -12.50 -42.01 15.08
C LEU A 74 -11.94 -41.79 13.67
N ASN A 75 -12.02 -42.78 12.80
CA ASN A 75 -11.60 -42.64 11.40
C ASN A 75 -12.49 -41.63 10.66
N ASN A 76 -13.82 -41.73 10.82
CA ASN A 76 -14.76 -40.77 10.23
C ASN A 76 -14.50 -39.34 10.73
N GLN A 77 -14.23 -39.16 12.03
CA GLN A 77 -13.85 -37.85 12.59
C GLN A 77 -12.55 -37.31 11.98
N LEU A 78 -11.55 -38.18 11.83
CA LEU A 78 -10.25 -37.82 11.26
C LEU A 78 -10.35 -37.42 9.78
N GLU A 79 -11.22 -38.08 9.01
CA GLU A 79 -11.57 -37.66 7.66
C GLU A 79 -12.29 -36.29 7.64
N SER A 80 -13.23 -36.06 8.54
CA SER A 80 -13.94 -34.77 8.68
C SER A 80 -12.97 -33.62 8.98
N VAL A 81 -12.09 -33.79 9.97
CA VAL A 81 -11.08 -32.78 10.34
C VAL A 81 -10.10 -32.52 9.20
N ARG A 82 -9.71 -33.56 8.45
CA ARG A 82 -8.86 -33.39 7.25
C ARG A 82 -9.56 -32.58 6.17
N ALA A 83 -10.86 -32.80 5.95
CA ALA A 83 -11.66 -32.03 4.99
C ALA A 83 -11.80 -30.56 5.42
N GLU A 84 -12.03 -30.30 6.71
CA GLU A 84 -12.08 -28.94 7.27
C GLU A 84 -10.73 -28.22 7.15
N LEU A 85 -9.62 -28.90 7.43
CA LEU A 85 -8.27 -28.34 7.24
C LEU A 85 -8.00 -27.97 5.78
N ALA A 86 -8.40 -28.82 4.83
CA ALA A 86 -8.27 -28.51 3.41
C ALA A 86 -9.12 -27.29 3.02
N ARG A 87 -10.34 -27.19 3.55
CA ARG A 87 -11.23 -26.06 3.32
C ARG A 87 -10.68 -24.76 3.91
N MET A 88 -10.19 -24.78 5.15
CA MET A 88 -9.59 -23.61 5.80
C MET A 88 -8.34 -23.14 5.05
N ARG A 89 -7.46 -24.06 4.64
CA ARG A 89 -6.29 -23.70 3.81
C ARG A 89 -6.70 -23.03 2.50
N GLY A 90 -7.75 -23.53 1.84
CA GLY A 90 -8.29 -22.88 0.65
C GLY A 90 -8.83 -21.48 0.91
N GLN A 91 -9.50 -21.26 2.05
CA GLN A 91 -9.97 -19.94 2.48
C GLN A 91 -8.81 -18.99 2.79
N ASP A 92 -7.77 -19.46 3.47
CA ASP A 92 -6.57 -18.66 3.76
C ASP A 92 -5.85 -18.24 2.47
N GLU A 93 -5.72 -19.14 1.50
CA GLU A 93 -5.16 -18.80 0.18
C GLU A 93 -6.00 -17.80 -0.59
N GLN A 94 -7.33 -17.86 -0.46
CA GLN A 94 -8.23 -16.89 -1.08
C GLN A 94 -8.10 -15.52 -0.39
N LEU A 95 -8.15 -15.48 0.95
CA LEU A 95 -7.99 -14.26 1.73
C LEU A 95 -6.64 -13.60 1.47
N ALA A 96 -5.55 -14.37 1.38
CA ALA A 96 -4.23 -13.85 1.05
C ALA A 96 -4.20 -13.20 -0.33
N ARG A 97 -4.89 -13.79 -1.33
CA ARG A 97 -5.03 -13.20 -2.67
C ARG A 97 -5.85 -11.92 -2.64
N ASP A 98 -6.99 -11.92 -1.95
CA ASP A 98 -7.88 -10.76 -1.85
C ASP A 98 -7.17 -9.59 -1.15
N VAL A 99 -6.42 -9.85 -0.07
CA VAL A 99 -5.61 -8.83 0.61
C VAL A 99 -4.51 -8.29 -0.31
N ALA A 100 -3.80 -9.15 -1.04
CA ALA A 100 -2.78 -8.71 -1.98
C ALA A 100 -3.37 -7.84 -3.12
N GLU A 101 -4.56 -8.19 -3.62
CA GLU A 101 -5.28 -7.41 -4.62
C GLU A 101 -5.74 -6.05 -4.06
N LEU A 102 -6.30 -6.03 -2.85
CA LEU A 102 -6.69 -4.78 -2.17
C LEU A 102 -5.47 -3.88 -1.90
N GLN A 103 -4.35 -4.45 -1.48
CA GLN A 103 -3.10 -3.70 -1.28
C GLN A 103 -2.58 -3.10 -2.59
N ARG A 104 -2.67 -3.82 -3.72
CA ARG A 104 -2.32 -3.28 -5.03
C ARG A 104 -3.26 -2.13 -5.43
N ARG A 105 -4.57 -2.34 -5.34
CA ARG A 105 -5.57 -1.32 -5.69
C ARG A 105 -5.44 -0.06 -4.84
N THR A 106 -5.17 -0.20 -3.54
CA THR A 106 -4.96 0.95 -2.64
C THR A 106 -3.69 1.70 -2.97
N LYS A 107 -2.58 1.00 -3.26
CA LYS A 107 -1.33 1.63 -3.71
C LYS A 107 -1.50 2.36 -5.06
N ASP A 108 -2.18 1.74 -6.02
CA ASP A 108 -2.46 2.33 -7.33
C ASP A 108 -3.37 3.57 -7.18
N ALA A 109 -4.38 3.52 -6.32
CA ALA A 109 -5.22 4.67 -6.01
C ALA A 109 -4.45 5.80 -5.31
N GLN A 110 -3.60 5.48 -4.32
CA GLN A 110 -2.77 6.45 -3.61
C GLN A 110 -1.81 7.16 -4.57
N SER A 111 -1.08 6.41 -5.38
CA SER A 111 -0.18 6.99 -6.39
C SER A 111 -0.92 7.85 -7.41
N GLY A 112 -2.12 7.43 -7.83
CA GLY A 112 -2.97 8.23 -8.72
C GLY A 112 -3.45 9.55 -8.09
N ILE A 113 -3.68 9.56 -6.77
CA ILE A 113 -4.03 10.78 -6.03
C ILE A 113 -2.81 11.68 -5.91
N ASP A 114 -1.65 11.17 -5.50
CA ASP A 114 -0.41 11.94 -5.36
C ASP A 114 0.01 12.60 -6.68
N GLU A 115 -0.08 11.86 -7.80
CA GLU A 115 0.21 12.37 -9.14
C GLU A 115 -0.71 13.53 -9.53
N ARG A 116 -1.99 13.46 -9.13
CA ARG A 116 -2.98 14.52 -9.40
C ARG A 116 -2.79 15.72 -8.48
N ILE A 117 -2.47 15.50 -7.20
CA ILE A 117 -2.21 16.57 -6.24
C ILE A 117 -0.95 17.34 -6.66
N ARG A 118 0.13 16.64 -7.03
CA ARG A 118 1.38 17.27 -7.48
C ARG A 118 1.20 18.16 -8.72
N LYS A 119 0.26 17.83 -9.60
CA LYS A 119 -0.07 18.65 -10.78
C LYS A 119 -0.88 19.90 -10.44
N LEU A 120 -1.48 19.95 -9.26
CA LEU A 120 -2.31 21.06 -8.79
C LEU A 120 -1.61 21.88 -7.70
N GLU A 121 -0.48 21.39 -7.17
CA GLU A 121 0.25 22.09 -6.13
C GLU A 121 0.91 23.35 -6.71
N PRO A 122 0.63 24.54 -6.14
CA PRO A 122 1.26 25.78 -6.58
C PRO A 122 2.79 25.70 -6.43
N VAL A 123 3.50 26.06 -7.50
CA VAL A 123 4.95 26.10 -7.54
C VAL A 123 5.43 27.45 -7.03
N SER A 124 6.43 27.43 -6.14
CA SER A 124 7.12 28.66 -5.76
C SER A 124 7.98 29.16 -6.92
N VAL A 125 7.69 30.36 -7.40
CA VAL A 125 8.41 31.04 -8.48
C VAL A 125 9.10 32.28 -7.91
N THR A 126 10.34 32.50 -8.32
CA THR A 126 11.06 33.76 -8.09
C THR A 126 11.25 34.48 -9.43
N LEU A 127 10.69 35.67 -9.59
CA LEU A 127 10.79 36.50 -10.79
C LEU A 127 10.89 37.98 -10.40
N ASP A 128 11.82 38.72 -11.01
CA ASP A 128 12.01 40.16 -10.78
C ASP A 128 12.07 40.50 -9.27
N ASP A 129 12.88 39.73 -8.52
CA ASP A 129 13.09 39.81 -7.06
C ASP A 129 11.84 39.61 -6.19
N LYS A 130 10.74 39.13 -6.78
CA LYS A 130 9.54 38.71 -6.07
C LYS A 130 9.42 37.19 -6.04
N GLN A 131 9.11 36.66 -4.86
CA GLN A 131 8.74 35.25 -4.70
C GLN A 131 7.23 35.15 -4.53
N PHE A 132 6.59 34.28 -5.30
CA PHE A 132 5.15 34.04 -5.22
C PHE A 132 4.82 32.58 -5.55
N LEU A 133 3.64 32.14 -5.11
CA LEU A 133 3.11 30.83 -5.48
C LEU A 133 2.33 30.97 -6.78
N ALA A 134 2.57 30.05 -7.71
CA ALA A 134 1.93 30.05 -9.00
C ALA A 134 1.40 28.65 -9.37
N ASP A 135 0.20 28.57 -9.92
CA ASP A 135 -0.33 27.34 -10.51
C ASP A 135 0.60 26.85 -11.65
N PRO A 136 0.90 25.55 -11.76
CA PRO A 136 1.68 25.02 -12.87
C PRO A 136 1.18 25.46 -14.26
N GLU A 137 -0.13 25.58 -14.44
CA GLU A 137 -0.73 25.99 -15.70
C GLU A 137 -0.54 27.49 -15.99
N GLU A 138 -0.60 28.35 -14.96
CA GLU A 138 -0.31 29.77 -15.15
C GLU A 138 1.16 29.98 -15.51
N LYS A 139 2.07 29.27 -14.83
CA LYS A 139 3.50 29.28 -15.15
C LYS A 139 3.75 28.83 -16.60
N ARG A 140 3.12 27.73 -17.03
CA ARG A 140 3.24 27.22 -18.40
C ARG A 140 2.78 28.25 -19.44
N GLN A 141 1.62 28.87 -19.23
CA GLN A 141 1.08 29.88 -20.15
C GLN A 141 2.00 31.12 -20.24
N TYR A 142 2.55 31.57 -19.11
CA TYR A 142 3.51 32.67 -19.11
C TYR A 142 4.80 32.30 -19.86
N ASP A 143 5.36 31.13 -19.58
CA ASP A 143 6.61 30.66 -20.21
C ASP A 143 6.44 30.48 -21.73
N GLU A 144 5.29 30.01 -22.20
CA GLU A 144 4.95 29.90 -23.62
C GLU A 144 4.86 31.26 -24.31
N ALA A 145 4.16 32.22 -23.70
CA ALA A 145 4.05 33.57 -24.22
C ALA A 145 5.42 34.26 -24.25
N PHE A 146 6.25 34.05 -23.23
CA PHE A 146 7.62 34.57 -23.17
C PHE A 146 8.56 33.90 -24.18
N ALA A 147 8.36 32.61 -24.48
CA ALA A 147 9.11 31.94 -25.55
C ALA A 147 8.81 32.54 -26.93
N LEU A 148 7.58 33.01 -27.18
CA LEU A 148 7.23 33.71 -28.42
C LEU A 148 7.95 35.05 -28.55
N ILE A 149 8.10 35.81 -27.45
CA ILE A 149 8.94 37.02 -27.40
C ILE A 149 10.36 36.70 -27.85
N ARG A 150 10.98 35.65 -27.28
CA ARG A 150 12.35 35.25 -27.62
C ARG A 150 12.51 34.81 -29.09
N LYS A 151 11.45 34.27 -29.69
CA LYS A 151 11.40 33.91 -31.12
C LYS A 151 11.18 35.12 -32.03
N GLY A 152 10.82 36.29 -31.47
CA GLY A 152 10.47 37.49 -32.24
C GLY A 152 9.05 37.46 -32.80
N ASP A 153 8.22 36.47 -32.43
CA ASP A 153 6.80 36.44 -32.80
C ASP A 153 6.01 37.35 -31.86
N PHE A 154 6.16 38.66 -32.08
CA PHE A 154 5.54 39.68 -31.24
C PHE A 154 4.00 39.68 -31.34
N GLY A 155 3.45 39.28 -32.49
CA GLY A 155 2.01 39.15 -32.70
C GLY A 155 1.41 38.12 -31.76
N ALA A 156 1.85 36.87 -31.87
CA ALA A 156 1.37 35.79 -31.01
C ALA A 156 1.71 36.05 -29.53
N ALA A 157 2.90 36.60 -29.24
CA ALA A 157 3.28 36.93 -27.88
C ALA A 157 2.35 37.98 -27.24
N SER A 158 1.98 39.03 -27.97
CA SER A 158 1.07 40.06 -27.45
C SER A 158 -0.32 39.50 -27.14
N ALA A 159 -0.85 38.65 -28.01
CA ALA A 159 -2.14 38.00 -27.79
C ALA A 159 -2.08 37.04 -26.59
N GLY A 160 -1.01 36.25 -26.48
CA GLY A 160 -0.77 35.33 -25.37
C GLY A 160 -0.65 36.05 -24.02
N LEU A 161 0.16 37.11 -23.94
CA LEU A 161 0.36 37.89 -22.72
C LEU A 161 -0.90 38.65 -22.31
N ALA A 162 -1.64 39.25 -23.25
CA ALA A 162 -2.91 39.90 -22.96
C ALA A 162 -3.96 38.90 -22.44
N GLY A 163 -4.02 37.71 -23.05
CA GLY A 163 -4.86 36.61 -22.58
C GLY A 163 -4.47 36.13 -21.18
N PHE A 164 -3.17 36.00 -20.92
CA PHE A 164 -2.62 35.63 -19.62
C PHE A 164 -3.03 36.62 -18.52
N ILE A 165 -2.80 37.93 -18.73
CA ILE A 165 -3.15 38.98 -17.75
C ILE A 165 -4.66 38.98 -17.45
N LYS A 166 -5.50 38.78 -18.48
CA LYS A 166 -6.96 38.69 -18.30
C LYS A 166 -7.38 37.45 -17.51
N ARG A 167 -6.70 36.31 -17.72
CA ARG A 167 -7.02 35.04 -17.07
C ARG A 167 -6.51 34.97 -15.63
N TYR A 168 -5.34 35.53 -15.36
CA TYR A 168 -4.69 35.50 -14.06
C TYR A 168 -4.39 36.91 -13.53
N PRO A 169 -5.42 37.73 -13.27
CA PRO A 169 -5.23 39.15 -12.88
C PRO A 169 -4.58 39.34 -11.51
N LEU A 170 -4.52 38.28 -10.68
CA LEU A 170 -3.88 38.28 -9.36
C LEU A 170 -2.50 37.59 -9.36
N SER A 171 -2.03 37.14 -10.52
CA SER A 171 -0.76 36.42 -10.62
C SER A 171 0.42 37.33 -10.27
N GLY A 172 1.43 36.77 -9.61
CA GLY A 172 2.71 37.47 -9.43
C GLY A 172 3.43 37.77 -10.74
N TYR A 173 3.04 37.11 -11.83
CA TYR A 173 3.54 37.38 -13.18
C TYR A 173 2.94 38.63 -13.84
N VAL A 174 1.86 39.23 -13.32
CA VAL A 174 1.13 40.30 -14.03
C VAL A 174 2.01 41.51 -14.36
N ASP A 175 2.84 41.96 -13.42
CA ASP A 175 3.74 43.10 -13.65
C ASP A 175 4.72 42.81 -14.79
N SER A 176 5.41 41.67 -14.73
CA SER A 176 6.36 41.23 -15.76
C SER A 176 5.67 40.96 -17.10
N ALA A 177 4.50 40.34 -17.09
CA ALA A 177 3.71 40.07 -18.30
C ALA A 177 3.26 41.37 -18.97
N THR A 178 2.87 42.38 -18.19
CA THR A 178 2.47 43.70 -18.68
C THR A 178 3.66 44.42 -19.32
N PHE A 179 4.85 44.32 -18.71
CA PHE A 179 6.09 44.83 -19.29
C PHE A 179 6.38 44.17 -20.65
N TRP A 180 6.33 42.84 -20.71
CA TRP A 180 6.61 42.11 -21.96
C TRP A 180 5.53 42.33 -23.02
N LEU A 181 4.28 42.55 -22.63
CA LEU A 181 3.19 42.92 -23.53
C LEU A 181 3.48 44.26 -24.21
N GLY A 182 3.91 45.27 -23.44
CA GLY A 182 4.34 46.55 -23.98
C GLY A 182 5.49 46.41 -24.98
N ASN A 183 6.48 45.57 -24.67
CA ASN A 183 7.60 45.29 -25.59
C ASN A 183 7.14 44.56 -26.87
N ALA A 184 6.22 43.60 -26.75
CA ALA A 184 5.64 42.91 -27.91
C ALA A 184 4.86 43.88 -28.82
N GLN A 185 4.08 44.77 -28.22
CA GLN A 185 3.34 45.81 -28.95
C GLN A 185 4.30 46.80 -29.63
N TYR A 186 5.40 47.16 -28.95
CA TYR A 186 6.47 47.96 -29.55
C TYR A 186 7.08 47.28 -30.78
N GLY A 187 7.39 45.98 -30.68
CA GLY A 187 7.90 45.18 -31.81
C GLY A 187 6.93 45.12 -32.99
N GLN A 188 5.63 45.21 -32.73
CA GLN A 188 4.58 45.30 -33.75
C GLN A 188 4.29 46.73 -34.24
N ARG A 189 5.04 47.73 -33.76
CA ARG A 189 4.81 49.16 -34.04
C ARG A 189 3.46 49.69 -33.54
N GLN A 190 2.83 48.98 -32.61
CA GLN A 190 1.61 49.40 -31.90
C GLN A 190 2.00 50.30 -30.73
N TYR A 191 2.57 51.47 -31.06
CA TYR A 191 3.23 52.33 -30.06
C TYR A 191 2.24 52.92 -29.04
N LYS A 192 0.99 53.16 -29.41
CA LYS A 192 -0.01 53.72 -28.48
C LYS A 192 -0.42 52.69 -27.45
N GLU A 193 -0.62 51.46 -27.89
CA GLU A 193 -0.94 50.29 -27.08
C GLU A 193 0.24 49.95 -26.15
N ALA A 194 1.47 49.97 -26.68
CA ALA A 194 2.68 49.78 -25.90
C ALA A 194 2.79 50.81 -24.76
N ILE A 195 2.58 52.10 -25.06
CA ILE A 195 2.56 53.17 -24.05
C ILE A 195 1.50 52.90 -22.98
N ALA A 196 0.31 52.44 -23.36
CA ALA A 196 -0.75 52.12 -22.42
C ALA A 196 -0.34 50.97 -21.47
N SER A 197 0.24 49.90 -22.01
CA SER A 197 0.73 48.76 -21.23
C SER A 197 1.83 49.18 -20.24
N PHE A 198 2.84 49.92 -20.69
CA PHE A 198 3.91 50.40 -19.81
C PHE A 198 3.39 51.37 -18.74
N ARG A 199 2.44 52.26 -19.08
CA ARG A 199 1.80 53.13 -18.08
C ARG A 199 0.99 52.35 -17.05
N SER A 200 0.33 51.27 -17.47
CA SER A 200 -0.40 50.39 -16.55
C SER A 200 0.55 49.76 -15.52
N LEU A 201 1.72 49.28 -15.97
CA LEU A 201 2.75 48.77 -15.07
C LEU A 201 3.21 49.85 -14.08
N LEU A 202 3.53 51.05 -14.57
CA LEU A 202 4.01 52.15 -13.73
C LEU A 202 2.96 52.64 -12.73
N ALA A 203 1.68 52.63 -13.11
CA ALA A 203 0.58 53.01 -12.22
C ALA A 203 0.33 51.96 -11.13
N GLY A 204 0.44 50.66 -11.48
CA GLY A 204 0.22 49.56 -10.54
C GLY A 204 1.41 49.30 -9.62
N ASN A 205 2.63 49.39 -10.15
CA ASN A 205 3.86 49.10 -9.42
C ASN A 205 5.03 50.01 -9.85
N PRO A 206 5.08 51.26 -9.35
CA PRO A 206 6.18 52.18 -9.64
C PRO A 206 7.56 51.70 -9.15
N ALA A 207 7.61 50.78 -8.18
CA ALA A 207 8.87 50.26 -7.62
C ALA A 207 9.34 48.97 -8.33
N HIS A 208 8.65 48.54 -9.39
CA HIS A 208 9.03 47.34 -10.13
C HIS A 208 10.46 47.45 -10.67
N PRO A 209 11.29 46.38 -10.65
CA PRO A 209 12.66 46.44 -11.16
C PRO A 209 12.77 46.92 -12.61
N LYS A 210 11.72 46.65 -13.42
CA LYS A 210 11.62 47.08 -14.83
C LYS A 210 10.92 48.42 -15.06
N ALA A 211 10.56 49.15 -14.00
CA ALA A 211 9.89 50.45 -14.12
C ALA A 211 10.74 51.50 -14.88
N PRO A 212 12.06 51.64 -14.62
CA PRO A 212 12.91 52.56 -15.38
C PRO A 212 12.91 52.25 -16.89
N GLU A 213 13.02 50.97 -17.25
CA GLU A 213 13.01 50.46 -18.62
C GLU A 213 11.66 50.70 -19.28
N ALA A 214 10.56 50.55 -18.54
CA ALA A 214 9.22 50.85 -19.05
C ALA A 214 9.07 52.34 -19.39
N MET A 215 9.59 53.25 -18.57
CA MET A 215 9.60 54.69 -18.88
C MET A 215 10.45 55.01 -20.11
N LEU A 216 11.63 54.40 -20.23
CA LEU A 216 12.48 54.57 -21.41
C LEU A 216 11.77 54.04 -22.67
N ALA A 217 11.08 52.90 -22.58
CA ALA A 217 10.30 52.34 -23.67
C ALA A 217 9.12 53.26 -24.06
N ILE A 218 8.42 53.88 -23.11
CA ILE A 218 7.40 54.91 -23.41
C ILE A 218 8.02 56.08 -24.18
N ALA A 219 9.17 56.59 -23.74
CA ALA A 219 9.85 57.68 -24.45
C ALA A 219 10.22 57.26 -25.87
N ASN A 220 10.71 56.04 -26.07
CA ASN A 220 11.01 55.50 -27.40
C ASN A 220 9.75 55.43 -28.28
N CYS A 221 8.63 54.92 -27.74
CA CYS A 221 7.34 54.93 -28.43
C CYS A 221 6.92 56.34 -28.86
N GLN A 222 7.09 57.34 -27.98
CA GLN A 222 6.74 58.73 -28.28
C GLN A 222 7.62 59.32 -29.39
N ILE A 223 8.91 58.97 -29.43
CA ILE A 223 9.81 59.36 -30.51
C ILE A 223 9.36 58.75 -31.85
N GLU A 224 9.02 57.45 -31.86
CA GLU A 224 8.50 56.76 -33.07
C GLU A 224 7.17 57.39 -33.55
N LEU A 225 6.35 57.88 -32.61
CA LEU A 225 5.14 58.64 -32.90
C LEU A 225 5.39 60.11 -33.27
N LYS A 226 6.64 60.55 -33.35
CA LYS A 226 7.08 61.93 -33.62
C LYS A 226 6.62 62.96 -32.58
N ASP A 227 6.26 62.50 -31.38
CA ASP A 227 5.92 63.35 -30.24
C ASP A 227 7.17 63.63 -29.38
N GLY A 228 8.10 64.41 -29.95
CA GLY A 228 9.35 64.76 -29.27
C GLY A 228 9.16 65.56 -27.97
N LYS A 229 8.06 66.33 -27.87
CA LYS A 229 7.72 67.07 -26.65
C LYS A 229 7.38 66.12 -25.50
N ALA A 230 6.51 65.14 -25.76
CA ALA A 230 6.19 64.13 -24.76
C ALA A 230 7.39 63.24 -24.43
N ALA A 231 8.19 62.85 -25.42
CA ALA A 231 9.40 62.06 -25.21
C ALA A 231 10.38 62.74 -24.26
N ARG A 232 10.69 64.03 -24.47
CA ARG A 232 11.57 64.80 -23.59
C ARG A 232 11.03 64.89 -22.16
N LYS A 233 9.71 65.08 -22.00
CA LYS A 233 9.08 65.08 -20.68
C LYS A 233 9.25 63.71 -19.99
N THR A 234 8.90 62.62 -20.66
CA THR A 234 9.01 61.26 -20.11
C THR A 234 10.44 60.92 -19.71
N ILE A 235 11.44 61.29 -20.51
CA ILE A 235 12.86 61.09 -20.19
C ILE A 235 13.26 61.93 -18.96
N GLY A 236 12.80 63.18 -18.88
CA GLY A 236 13.02 64.02 -17.69
C GLY A 236 12.46 63.38 -16.42
N ASP A 237 11.20 62.91 -16.50
CA ASP A 237 10.52 62.21 -15.41
C ASP A 237 11.30 60.93 -15.01
N LEU A 238 11.83 60.16 -15.98
CA LEU A 238 12.65 58.96 -15.76
C LEU A 238 13.95 59.30 -15.02
N VAL A 239 14.67 60.33 -15.46
CA VAL A 239 15.93 60.73 -14.83
C VAL A 239 15.71 61.25 -13.41
N GLN A 240 14.57 61.88 -13.14
CA GLN A 240 14.21 62.34 -11.81
C GLN A 240 13.79 61.18 -10.90
N ALA A 241 12.95 60.25 -11.38
CA ALA A 241 12.41 59.16 -10.58
C ALA A 241 13.42 58.04 -10.33
N TYR A 242 14.27 57.72 -11.31
CA TYR A 242 15.22 56.60 -11.25
C TYR A 242 16.65 57.02 -11.62
N PRO A 243 17.25 58.00 -10.91
CA PRO A 243 18.48 58.68 -11.34
C PRO A 243 19.72 57.79 -11.45
N LYS A 244 19.72 56.62 -10.80
CA LYS A 244 20.83 55.66 -10.77
C LYS A 244 20.64 54.47 -11.73
N SER A 245 19.52 54.42 -12.46
CA SER A 245 19.22 53.31 -13.37
C SER A 245 19.97 53.45 -14.69
N GLU A 246 20.30 52.33 -15.33
CA GLU A 246 20.87 52.31 -16.68
C GLU A 246 19.91 52.97 -17.69
N ALA A 247 18.60 52.77 -17.50
CA ALA A 247 17.57 53.41 -18.32
C ALA A 247 17.62 54.94 -18.24
N ALA A 248 17.88 55.51 -17.04
CA ALA A 248 18.04 56.95 -16.89
C ALA A 248 19.32 57.46 -17.57
N GLN A 249 20.41 56.70 -17.54
CA GLN A 249 21.63 57.05 -18.28
C GLN A 249 21.36 57.09 -19.79
N ALA A 250 20.78 56.03 -20.35
CA ALA A 250 20.38 55.96 -21.75
C ALA A 250 19.38 57.07 -22.12
N GLY A 251 18.47 57.41 -21.21
CA GLY A 251 17.55 58.53 -21.34
C GLY A 251 18.28 59.87 -21.51
N ARG A 252 19.27 60.18 -20.67
CA ARG A 252 20.05 61.43 -20.77
C ARG A 252 20.76 61.56 -22.12
N GLU A 253 21.37 60.49 -22.59
CA GLU A 253 22.03 60.44 -23.90
C GLU A 253 21.04 60.71 -25.04
N ARG A 254 19.83 60.13 -24.95
CA ARG A 254 18.77 60.33 -25.93
C ARG A 254 18.17 61.74 -25.89
N LEU A 255 18.06 62.35 -24.71
CA LEU A 255 17.61 63.73 -24.58
C LEU A 255 18.57 64.71 -25.26
N ALA A 256 19.88 64.45 -25.21
CA ALA A 256 20.88 65.25 -25.89
C ALA A 256 20.82 65.16 -27.43
N SER A 257 20.31 64.05 -27.98
CA SER A 257 20.15 63.87 -29.43
C SER A 257 18.82 64.40 -29.99
N LEU A 258 17.80 64.57 -29.14
CA LEU A 258 16.50 65.15 -29.49
C LEU A 258 16.57 66.69 -29.56
N LYS A 259 17.23 67.22 -30.60
CA LYS A 259 17.20 68.65 -30.95
C LYS A 259 15.81 69.11 -31.38
#